data_AF-A0A5B0QBM4-F1
#
_entry.id   AF-A0A5B0QBM4-F1
#
_cell.length_a   1.000
_cell.length_b   1.000
_cell.length_c   1.000
_cell.angle_alpha   90.00
_cell.angle_beta   90.00
_cell.angle_gamma   90.00
#
_symmetry.space_group_name_H-M   'P 1'
#
loop_
_entity.id
_entity.type
_entity.pdbx_description
1 polymer ?
#
loop_
_entity_poly.entity_id
_entity_poly.type
_entity_poly.pdbx_seq_one_letter_code
_entity_poly.pdbx_strand_id
1 'polypeptide(L)'
;MSIPNPLKTLTTDNQNTNSQKKESNMEKISSTILKTALEAIPLLTSDNYTLWRNRMDNMLDLQGLRDSLTSELGTLTTSDDVSLRTIITSKLDSSIHPNVINHENEKNTRKIWSSITDYFASTQPANRARVFNELLDLTFN
;
A
#
# COMPACT_ATOMS: atom_id res chain seq x y z
N MET A 1 -56.41 44.80 39.64
CA MET A 1 -56.38 43.38 39.21
C MET A 1 -55.30 43.26 38.17
N SER A 2 -54.35 42.33 38.17
CA SER A 2 -53.73 41.41 39.13
C SER A 2 -52.61 40.77 38.30
N ILE A 3 -51.39 40.68 38.85
CA ILE A 3 -50.42 39.68 38.39
C ILE A 3 -50.71 38.41 39.22
N PRO A 4 -50.62 37.18 38.64
CA PRO A 4 -49.39 36.38 38.81
C PRO A 4 -49.05 35.40 37.64
N ASN A 5 -47.77 35.06 37.51
CA ASN A 5 -47.22 33.83 36.87
C ASN A 5 -47.50 32.59 37.78
N PRO A 6 -47.38 31.27 37.41
CA PRO A 6 -46.18 30.65 36.77
C PRO A 6 -46.35 29.30 35.98
N LEU A 7 -45.21 28.74 35.48
CA LEU A 7 -44.75 27.32 35.61
C LEU A 7 -44.68 26.35 34.37
N LYS A 8 -43.42 25.98 34.04
CA LYS A 8 -42.77 24.68 33.63
C LYS A 8 -43.16 23.79 32.41
N THR A 9 -42.10 23.59 31.58
CA THR A 9 -41.41 22.34 31.12
C THR A 9 -41.96 21.42 30.02
N LEU A 10 -40.96 20.78 29.35
CA LEU A 10 -40.90 19.56 28.50
C LEU A 10 -40.85 19.89 26.99
N THR A 11 -40.00 19.34 26.11
CA THR A 11 -38.98 18.27 26.11
C THR A 11 -38.25 18.30 24.75
N THR A 12 -36.98 17.85 24.71
CA THR A 12 -36.27 17.03 23.69
C THR A 12 -36.49 17.34 22.19
N ASP A 13 -35.43 17.60 21.41
CA ASP A 13 -34.82 16.53 20.61
C ASP A 13 -33.30 16.64 20.47
N ASN A 14 -32.61 15.75 21.19
CA ASN A 14 -31.29 15.24 20.82
C ASN A 14 -31.46 14.33 19.60
N GLN A 15 -31.18 14.83 18.39
CA GLN A 15 -30.87 13.96 17.27
C GLN A 15 -29.41 13.50 17.40
N ASN A 16 -29.18 12.56 18.32
CA ASN A 16 -28.03 11.67 18.25
C ASN A 16 -28.29 10.71 17.08
N THR A 17 -27.87 11.08 15.88
CA THR A 17 -27.80 10.15 14.75
C THR A 17 -26.65 9.19 15.00
N ASN A 18 -26.90 8.23 15.88
CA ASN A 18 -26.09 7.03 15.98
C ASN A 18 -26.45 6.15 14.77
N SER A 19 -25.92 6.53 13.61
CA SER A 19 -26.03 5.77 12.38
C SER A 19 -25.21 4.50 12.53
N GLN A 20 -25.77 3.48 13.19
CA GLN A 20 -25.28 2.12 13.06
C GLN A 20 -25.49 1.69 11.61
N LYS A 21 -24.48 1.94 10.78
CA LYS A 21 -24.38 1.43 9.42
C LYS A 21 -24.46 -0.10 9.51
N LYS A 22 -25.62 -0.66 9.17
CA LYS A 22 -25.79 -2.10 9.01
C LYS A 22 -24.92 -2.51 7.83
N GLU A 23 -23.73 -3.02 8.13
CA GLU A 23 -22.75 -3.48 7.15
C GLU A 23 -23.42 -4.49 6.22
N SER A 24 -23.37 -4.22 4.92
CA SER A 24 -24.00 -5.09 3.92
C SER A 24 -23.21 -6.39 3.78
N ASN A 25 -23.87 -7.48 3.38
CA ASN A 25 -23.18 -8.76 3.14
C ASN A 25 -22.06 -8.63 2.10
N MET A 26 -22.19 -7.73 1.13
CA MET A 26 -21.18 -7.46 0.12
C MET A 26 -19.95 -6.72 0.67
N GLU A 27 -20.13 -5.82 1.64
CA GLU A 27 -19.01 -5.16 2.33
C GLU A 27 -18.17 -6.18 3.12
N LYS A 28 -18.82 -7.17 3.78
CA LYS A 28 -18.14 -8.28 4.47
C LYS A 28 -17.40 -9.22 3.53
N ILE A 29 -17.98 -9.50 2.36
CA ILE A 29 -17.31 -10.30 1.33
C ILE A 29 -16.07 -9.54 0.82
N SER A 30 -16.20 -8.22 0.60
CA SER A 30 -15.10 -7.37 0.12
C SER A 30 -13.92 -7.33 1.11
N SER A 31 -14.20 -7.17 2.41
CA SER A 31 -13.17 -7.18 3.45
C SER A 31 -12.52 -8.55 3.61
N THR A 32 -13.29 -9.64 3.49
CA THR A 32 -12.77 -11.01 3.52
C THR A 32 -11.83 -11.27 2.33
N ILE A 33 -12.22 -10.87 1.12
CA ILE A 33 -11.40 -11.01 -0.08
C ILE A 33 -10.08 -10.23 0.05
N LEU A 34 -10.14 -8.98 0.53
CA LEU A 34 -8.94 -8.18 0.76
C LEU A 34 -8.00 -8.83 1.77
N LYS A 35 -8.55 -9.33 2.89
CA LYS A 35 -7.77 -10.05 3.90
C LYS A 35 -7.07 -11.27 3.29
N THR A 36 -7.79 -12.09 2.52
CA THR A 36 -7.21 -13.24 1.83
C THR A 36 -6.11 -12.84 0.84
N ALA A 37 -6.29 -11.73 0.11
CA ALA A 37 -5.26 -11.22 -0.79
C ALA A 37 -3.98 -10.79 -0.03
N LEU A 38 -4.13 -10.10 1.11
CA LEU A 38 -2.99 -9.67 1.94
C LEU A 38 -2.22 -10.84 2.56
N GLU A 39 -2.93 -11.87 3.01
CA GLU A 39 -2.32 -13.10 3.56
C GLU A 39 -1.57 -13.90 2.48
N ALA A 40 -2.06 -13.88 1.24
CA ALA A 40 -1.46 -14.59 0.11
C ALA A 40 -0.19 -13.94 -0.45
N ILE A 41 0.15 -12.70 -0.06
CA ILE A 41 1.40 -12.04 -0.47
C ILE A 41 2.57 -12.69 0.30
N PRO A 42 3.55 -13.31 -0.39
CA PRO A 42 4.72 -13.89 0.27
C PRO A 42 5.67 -12.79 0.77
N LEU A 43 6.64 -13.16 1.60
CA LEU A 43 7.80 -12.30 1.87
C LEU A 43 8.63 -12.17 0.58
N LEU A 44 9.02 -10.96 0.19
CA LEU A 44 9.83 -10.71 -1.01
C LEU A 44 11.27 -11.15 -0.78
N THR A 45 11.71 -12.11 -1.57
CA THR A 45 13.07 -12.65 -1.58
C THR A 45 13.68 -12.47 -2.97
N SER A 46 14.96 -12.83 -3.14
CA SER A 46 15.68 -12.68 -4.42
C SER A 46 15.13 -13.54 -5.56
N ASP A 47 14.38 -14.60 -5.25
CA ASP A 47 13.93 -15.63 -6.19
C ASP A 47 12.42 -15.58 -6.52
N ASN A 48 11.63 -14.78 -5.80
CA ASN A 48 10.17 -14.83 -5.91
C ASN A 48 9.50 -13.54 -6.43
N TYR A 49 10.28 -12.59 -6.96
CA TYR A 49 9.79 -11.27 -7.38
C TYR A 49 8.54 -11.31 -8.26
N THR A 50 8.51 -12.17 -9.28
CA THR A 50 7.35 -12.27 -10.20
C THR A 50 6.09 -12.71 -9.45
N LEU A 51 6.21 -13.68 -8.55
CA LEU A 51 5.08 -14.14 -7.72
C LEU A 51 4.64 -13.03 -6.75
N TRP A 52 5.59 -12.41 -6.05
CA TRP A 52 5.31 -11.31 -5.13
C TRP A 52 4.61 -10.15 -5.84
N ARG A 53 5.13 -9.74 -7.00
CA ARG A 53 4.59 -8.66 -7.82
C ARG A 53 3.15 -8.94 -8.25
N ASN A 54 2.88 -10.16 -8.74
CA ASN A 54 1.52 -10.55 -9.13
C ASN A 54 0.53 -10.52 -7.94
N ARG A 55 0.97 -10.92 -6.74
CA ARG A 55 0.12 -10.86 -5.53
C ARG A 55 -0.14 -9.42 -5.08
N MET A 56 0.87 -8.55 -5.14
CA MET A 56 0.73 -7.13 -4.84
C MET A 56 -0.19 -6.42 -5.84
N ASP A 57 0.00 -6.65 -7.14
CA ASP A 57 -0.84 -6.04 -8.19
C ASP A 57 -2.31 -6.45 -8.00
N ASN A 58 -2.61 -7.73 -7.73
CA ASN A 58 -3.98 -8.18 -7.45
C ASN A 58 -4.59 -7.48 -6.21
N MET A 59 -3.81 -7.28 -5.15
CA MET A 59 -4.27 -6.55 -3.96
C MET A 59 -4.55 -5.08 -4.27
N LEU A 60 -3.70 -4.44 -5.07
CA LEU A 60 -3.88 -3.06 -5.51
C LEU A 60 -5.11 -2.90 -6.41
N ASP A 61 -5.38 -3.87 -7.29
CA ASP A 61 -6.57 -3.89 -8.14
C ASP A 61 -7.86 -4.00 -7.29
N LEU A 62 -7.85 -4.81 -6.23
CA LEU A 62 -8.96 -4.89 -5.27
C LEU A 62 -9.20 -3.58 -4.50
N GLN A 63 -8.20 -2.70 -4.42
CA GLN A 63 -8.29 -1.40 -3.76
C GLN A 63 -8.45 -0.23 -4.74
N GLY A 64 -8.34 -0.46 -6.05
CA GLY A 64 -8.32 0.60 -7.05
C GLY A 64 -7.09 1.52 -6.97
N LEU A 65 -5.97 1.02 -6.42
CA LEU A 65 -4.76 1.82 -6.16
C LEU A 65 -3.61 1.54 -7.13
N ARG A 66 -3.79 0.63 -8.09
CA ARG A 66 -2.71 0.22 -9.01
C ARG A 66 -2.17 1.38 -9.83
N ASP A 67 -3.03 2.13 -10.50
CA ASP A 67 -2.60 3.27 -11.32
C ASP A 67 -2.02 4.39 -10.45
N SER A 68 -2.63 4.64 -9.29
CA SER A 68 -2.16 5.64 -8.31
C SER A 68 -0.74 5.36 -7.82
N LEU A 69 -0.36 4.09 -7.67
CA LEU A 69 0.99 3.68 -7.27
C LEU A 69 1.96 3.65 -8.45
N THR A 70 1.54 3.08 -9.59
CA THR A 70 2.45 2.64 -10.66
C THR A 70 2.56 3.58 -11.86
N SER A 71 1.53 4.38 -12.15
CA SER A 71 1.57 5.35 -13.25
C SER A 71 2.57 6.45 -12.94
N GLU A 72 3.24 7.02 -13.95
CA GLU A 72 4.18 8.15 -13.79
C GLU A 72 3.52 9.32 -13.05
N LEU A 73 2.27 9.63 -13.42
CA LEU A 73 1.46 10.71 -12.85
C LEU A 73 0.55 10.26 -11.69
N GLY A 74 0.71 9.02 -11.22
CA GLY A 74 -0.08 8.49 -10.11
C GLY A 74 0.12 9.26 -8.80
N THR A 75 -0.94 9.46 -8.04
CA THR A 75 -0.91 10.13 -6.74
C THR A 75 -1.62 9.31 -5.68
N LEU A 76 -1.00 9.20 -4.51
CA LEU A 76 -1.60 8.56 -3.34
C LEU A 76 -2.06 9.64 -2.35
N THR A 77 -3.18 9.39 -1.66
CA THR A 77 -3.50 10.18 -0.47
C THR A 77 -2.49 9.85 0.64
N THR A 78 -2.36 10.72 1.64
CA THR A 78 -1.47 10.45 2.79
C THR A 78 -1.85 9.16 3.51
N SER A 79 -3.15 8.84 3.60
CA SER A 79 -3.63 7.60 4.24
C SER A 79 -3.26 6.37 3.42
N ASP A 80 -3.45 6.43 2.10
CA ASP A 80 -3.10 5.32 1.20
C ASP A 80 -1.58 5.09 1.19
N ASP A 81 -0.78 6.17 1.15
CA ASP A 81 0.67 6.09 1.21
C ASP A 81 1.15 5.42 2.52
N VAL A 82 0.62 5.83 3.67
CA VAL A 82 0.99 5.20 4.96
C VAL A 82 0.58 3.72 4.99
N SER A 83 -0.61 3.39 4.49
CA SER A 83 -1.16 2.04 4.52
C SER A 83 -0.39 1.10 3.58
N LEU A 84 -0.18 1.52 2.33
CA LEU A 84 0.57 0.76 1.35
C LEU A 84 2.04 0.62 1.74
N ARG A 85 2.68 1.69 2.26
CA ARG A 85 4.05 1.58 2.80
C ARG A 85 4.12 0.50 3.86
N THR A 86 3.20 0.50 4.82
CA THR A 86 3.17 -0.49 5.90
C THR A 86 3.05 -1.92 5.37
N ILE A 87 2.17 -2.15 4.38
CA ILE A 87 2.00 -3.45 3.74
C ILE A 87 3.29 -3.87 3.02
N ILE A 88 3.83 -3.00 2.16
CA ILE A 88 5.03 -3.30 1.36
C ILE A 88 6.21 -3.63 2.28
N THR A 89 6.51 -2.78 3.27
CA THR A 89 7.65 -2.98 4.16
C THR A 89 7.51 -4.24 5.02
N SER A 90 6.29 -4.60 5.44
CA SER A 90 6.03 -5.85 6.17
C SER A 90 6.27 -7.11 5.35
N LYS A 91 6.29 -6.99 4.02
CA LYS A 91 6.50 -8.08 3.06
C LYS A 91 7.88 -8.03 2.41
N LEU A 92 8.85 -7.34 3.01
CA LEU A 92 10.25 -7.37 2.58
C LEU A 92 11.06 -8.32 3.46
N ASP A 93 11.80 -9.23 2.84
CA ASP A 93 12.83 -9.96 3.56
C ASP A 93 13.95 -9.00 3.99
N SER A 94 14.57 -9.28 5.14
CA SER A 94 15.62 -8.44 5.70
C SER A 94 16.85 -8.34 4.78
N SER A 95 17.10 -9.35 3.95
CA SER A 95 18.18 -9.32 2.95
C SER A 95 17.89 -8.38 1.78
N ILE A 96 16.61 -8.11 1.48
CA ILE A 96 16.19 -7.23 0.39
C ILE A 96 16.09 -5.78 0.87
N HIS A 97 15.61 -5.56 2.10
CA HIS A 97 15.35 -4.25 2.68
C HIS A 97 16.46 -3.19 2.42
N PRO A 98 17.75 -3.43 2.72
CA PRO A 98 18.80 -2.40 2.55
C PRO A 98 19.07 -2.04 1.09
N ASN A 99 18.66 -2.87 0.12
CA ASN A 99 18.87 -2.62 -1.30
C ASN A 99 17.77 -1.74 -1.93
N VAL A 100 16.61 -1.63 -1.27
CA VAL A 100 15.42 -0.99 -1.84
C VAL A 100 14.82 0.11 -0.96
N ILE A 101 15.24 0.21 0.31
CA ILE A 101 14.82 1.27 1.24
C ILE A 101 16.04 2.03 1.75
N ASN A 102 15.97 3.35 1.69
CA ASN A 102 16.97 4.28 2.19
C ASN A 102 16.32 5.54 2.78
N HIS A 103 17.13 6.43 3.34
CA HIS A 103 16.66 7.67 3.98
C HIS A 103 15.92 8.64 3.03
N GLU A 104 16.10 8.51 1.71
CA GLU A 104 15.46 9.37 0.71
C GLU A 104 14.07 8.87 0.28
N ASN A 105 13.83 7.55 0.39
CA ASN A 105 12.60 6.91 -0.06
C ASN A 105 11.74 6.33 1.09
N GLU A 106 12.26 6.16 2.30
CA GLU A 106 11.60 5.45 3.41
C GLU A 106 10.20 6.00 3.78
N LYS A 107 9.89 7.25 3.41
CA LYS A 107 8.58 7.90 3.67
C LYS A 107 7.72 8.07 2.41
N ASN A 108 8.07 7.45 1.30
CA ASN A 108 7.35 7.60 0.03
C ASN A 108 7.16 6.24 -0.65
N THR A 109 5.90 5.77 -0.65
CA THR A 109 5.54 4.44 -1.16
C THR A 109 5.86 4.27 -2.63
N ARG A 110 5.61 5.30 -3.46
CA ARG A 110 5.90 5.25 -4.90
C ARG A 110 7.40 5.10 -5.15
N LYS A 111 8.24 5.82 -4.40
CA LYS A 111 9.70 5.68 -4.51
C LYS A 111 10.19 4.30 -4.07
N ILE A 112 9.64 3.74 -2.98
CA ILE A 112 9.95 2.37 -2.54
C ILE A 112 9.57 1.36 -3.63
N TRP A 113 8.37 1.49 -4.20
CA TRP A 113 7.90 0.62 -5.28
C TRP A 113 8.78 0.68 -6.52
N SER A 114 9.21 1.88 -6.93
CA SER A 114 10.18 2.05 -8.02
C SER A 114 11.48 1.35 -7.68
N SER A 115 12.05 1.62 -6.50
CA SER A 115 13.33 1.04 -6.06
C SER A 115 13.30 -0.49 -6.04
N ILE A 116 12.19 -1.09 -5.61
CA ILE A 116 11.98 -2.55 -5.68
C ILE A 116 11.98 -3.01 -7.15
N THR A 117 11.21 -2.35 -8.01
CA THR A 117 11.11 -2.70 -9.43
C THR A 117 12.46 -2.59 -10.13
N ASP A 118 13.19 -1.51 -9.90
CA ASP A 118 14.49 -1.22 -10.51
C ASP A 118 15.57 -2.20 -10.04
N TYR A 119 15.56 -2.55 -8.75
CA TYR A 119 16.46 -3.55 -8.18
C TYR A 119 16.25 -4.93 -8.84
N PHE A 120 15.00 -5.38 -8.94
CA PHE A 120 14.70 -6.68 -9.52
C PHE A 120 14.86 -6.72 -11.03
N ALA A 121 14.67 -5.60 -11.73
CA ALA A 121 15.07 -5.46 -13.13
C ALA A 121 16.60 -5.58 -13.27
N SER A 122 17.37 -4.87 -12.46
CA SER A 122 18.85 -4.86 -12.51
C SER A 122 19.48 -6.20 -12.16
N THR A 123 18.84 -6.98 -11.29
CA THR A 123 19.34 -8.29 -10.83
C THR A 123 18.97 -9.46 -11.74
N GLN A 124 18.23 -9.22 -12.83
CA GLN A 124 17.93 -10.26 -13.81
C GLN A 124 19.22 -10.88 -14.37
N PRO A 125 19.27 -12.22 -14.56
CA PRO A 125 20.47 -12.91 -15.07
C PRO A 125 21.01 -12.32 -16.37
N ALA A 126 20.14 -11.92 -17.29
CA ALA A 126 20.53 -11.28 -18.54
C ALA A 126 21.24 -9.93 -18.31
N ASN A 127 20.72 -9.10 -17.42
CA ASN A 127 21.31 -7.79 -17.09
C ASN A 127 22.65 -7.96 -16.37
N ARG A 128 22.74 -8.93 -15.43
CA ARG A 128 24.01 -9.29 -14.78
C ARG A 128 25.05 -9.80 -15.76
N ALA A 129 24.66 -10.68 -16.69
CA ALA A 129 25.55 -11.22 -17.71
C ALA A 129 26.07 -10.11 -18.65
N ARG A 130 25.21 -9.17 -19.05
CA ARG A 130 25.61 -8.03 -19.89
C ARG A 130 26.67 -7.17 -19.18
N VAL A 131 26.43 -6.77 -17.93
CA VAL A 131 27.39 -5.97 -17.15
C VAL A 131 28.71 -6.71 -16.96
N PHE A 132 28.67 -8.03 -16.71
CA PHE A 132 29.87 -8.85 -16.59
C PHE A 132 30.70 -8.87 -17.88
N ASN A 133 30.05 -9.03 -19.04
CA ASN A 133 30.75 -9.01 -20.33
C ASN A 133 31.35 -7.63 -20.61
N GLU A 134 30.61 -6.55 -20.36
CA GLU A 134 31.13 -5.17 -20.51
C GLU A 134 32.36 -4.93 -19.62
N LEU A 135 32.38 -5.48 -18.40
CA LEU A 135 33.53 -5.39 -17.50
C LEU A 135 34.75 -6.18 -18.01
N LEU A 136 34.55 -7.34 -18.64
CA LEU A 136 35.64 -8.12 -19.25
C LEU A 136 36.27 -7.39 -20.45
N ASP A 137 35.47 -6.62 -21.18
CA ASP A 137 35.92 -5.84 -22.33
C ASP A 137 36.68 -4.55 -21.94
N LEU A 138 36.66 -4.16 -20.65
CA LEU A 138 37.45 -3.03 -20.16
C LEU A 138 38.94 -3.33 -20.24
N THR A 139 39.64 -2.61 -21.11
CA THR A 139 41.10 -2.60 -21.17
C THR A 139 41.63 -1.53 -20.23
N PHE A 140 42.38 -1.95 -19.21
CA PHE A 140 43.10 -1.03 -18.32
C PHE A 140 44.42 -0.64 -18.98
N ASN A 141 44.53 0.63 -19.39
CA ASN A 141 45.79 1.27 -19.79
C ASN A 141 46.51 1.86 -18.58
#